data_AF-A0A832J8I2-F1
#
_entry.id   AF-A0A832J8I2-F1
#
_cell.length_a   1.000
_cell.length_b   1.000
_cell.length_c   1.000
_cell.angle_alpha   90.00
_cell.angle_beta   90.00
_cell.angle_gamma   90.00
#
_symmetry.space_group_name_H-M   'P 1'
#
loop_
_entity.id
_entity.type
_entity.pdbx_description
1 polymer ?
#
loop_
_entity_poly.entity_id
_entity_poly.type
_entity_poly.pdbx_seq_one_letter_code
_entity_poly.pdbx_strand_id
1 'polypeptide(L)' 'MTSERRYFGTDGIRGKVGQFPITPDFIMKLGWAAGR' A
#
# COMPACT_ATOMS: atom_id res chain seq x y z
N MET A 1 0.14 7.84 -20.79
CA MET A 1 0.74 8.12 -19.48
C MET A 1 0.11 7.17 -18.47
N THR A 2 0.64 5.97 -18.31
CA THR A 2 0.19 5.07 -17.25
C THR A 2 0.70 5.64 -15.95
N SER A 3 -0.18 6.26 -15.15
CA SER A 3 0.13 6.68 -13.80
C SER A 3 0.30 5.41 -12.96
N GLU A 4 1.49 4.82 -12.99
CA GLU A 4 1.83 3.71 -12.10
C GLU A 4 1.61 4.20 -10.68
N ARG A 5 0.60 3.62 -10.01
CA ARG A 5 0.31 3.92 -8.61
C ARG A 5 1.49 3.40 -7.79
N ARG A 6 2.47 4.27 -7.51
CA ARG A 6 3.65 3.94 -6.69
C ARG A 6 3.26 3.91 -5.23
N TYR A 7 2.97 2.72 -4.72
CA TYR A 7 2.78 2.50 -3.28
C TYR A 7 4.10 2.19 -2.57
N PHE A 8 5.04 1.53 -3.27
CA PHE A 8 6.32 1.12 -2.71
C PHE A 8 7.44 2.09 -3.07
N GLY A 9 8.05 2.71 -2.06
CA GLY A 9 9.34 3.39 -2.16
C GLY A 9 10.48 2.54 -1.59
N THR A 10 11.66 3.13 -1.40
CA THR A 10 12.82 2.48 -0.78
C THR A 10 12.49 1.87 0.58
N ASP A 11 11.66 2.56 1.34
CA ASP A 11 11.27 2.19 2.71
C ASP A 11 9.86 1.58 2.77
N GLY A 12 9.38 1.03 1.65
CA GLY A 12 8.05 0.46 1.52
C GLY A 12 6.94 1.51 1.42
N ILE A 13 5.77 1.20 2.00
CA ILE A 13 4.58 2.05 1.95
C ILE A 13 4.56 2.97 3.17
N ARG A 14 4.42 4.29 2.95
CA ARG A 14 4.43 5.31 4.02
C ARG A 14 3.16 6.18 4.00
N GLY A 15 2.80 6.69 5.17
CA GLY A 15 1.65 7.59 5.36
C GLY A 15 1.22 7.66 6.82
N LYS A 16 0.16 8.42 7.10
CA LYS A 16 -0.43 8.50 8.43
C LYS A 16 -1.40 7.32 8.65
N VAL A 17 -1.35 6.72 9.83
CA VAL A 17 -2.29 5.65 10.22
C VAL A 17 -3.73 6.14 10.07
N GLY A 18 -4.57 5.34 9.42
CA GLY A 18 -5.97 5.67 9.14
C GLY A 18 -6.17 6.50 7.86
N GLN A 19 -5.11 6.96 7.21
CA GLN A 19 -5.17 7.61 5.89
C GLN A 19 -4.61 6.67 4.83
N PHE A 20 -5.24 6.63 3.66
CA PHE A 20 -4.73 5.84 2.54
C PHE A 20 -3.29 6.28 2.18
N PRO A 21 -2.33 5.36 1.97
CA PRO A 21 -2.47 3.89 1.92
C PRO A 21 -2.32 3.14 3.26
N ILE A 22 -2.15 3.79 4.41
CA ILE A 22 -1.99 3.15 5.73
C ILE A 22 -3.36 2.92 6.40
N THR A 23 -4.26 2.22 5.71
CA THR A 23 -5.56 1.78 6.25
C THR A 23 -5.60 0.27 6.46
N PRO A 24 -6.34 -0.24 7.46
CA PRO A 24 -6.45 -1.68 7.69
C PRO A 24 -6.94 -2.46 6.47
N ASP A 25 -7.95 -1.95 5.75
CA ASP A 25 -8.49 -2.60 4.54
C ASP A 25 -7.45 -2.74 3.43
N PHE A 26 -6.68 -1.67 3.18
CA PHE A 26 -5.65 -1.70 2.14
C PHE A 26 -4.51 -2.66 2.50
N ILE A 27 -4.01 -2.59 3.74
CA ILE A 27 -2.91 -3.45 4.21
C ILE A 27 -3.33 -4.92 4.26
N MET A 28 -4.59 -5.21 4.64
CA MET A 28 -5.13 -6.56 4.61
C MET A 28 -5.10 -7.14 3.19
N LYS A 29 -5.69 -6.41 2.22
CA LYS A 29 -5.66 -6.81 0.80
C LYS A 29 -4.25 -6.97 0.26
N LEU A 30 -3.35 -6.10 0.67
CA LEU A 30 -1.93 -6.20 0.31
C LEU A 30 -1.30 -7.49 0.86
N GLY A 31 -1.56 -7.85 2.12
CA GLY A 31 -1.07 -9.09 2.71
C GLY A 31 -1.53 -10.34 1.95
N TRP A 32 -2.81 -10.39 1.58
CA TRP A 32 -3.36 -11.45 0.72
C TRP A 32 -2.68 -11.53 -0.64
N ALA A 33 -2.40 -10.38 -1.26
CA ALA A 33 -1.72 -10.33 -2.55
C ALA A 33 -0.25 -10.75 -2.46
N ALA A 34 0.43 -10.45 -1.35
CA ALA A 34 1.83 -10.80 -1.13
C ALA A 34 2.05 -12.28 -0.75
N GLY A 35 1.06 -12.90 -0.12
CA GLY A 35 1.11 -14.31 0.28
C GLY A 35 0.67 -15.30 -0.80
N ARG A 36 0.27 -14.81 -1.98
CA ARG A 36 -0.05 -15.61 -3.16
C ARG A 36 1.13 -15.60 -4.13
#